data_AF-A0AAN2CA34-F1
#
_entry.id   AF-A0AAN2CA34-F1
#
_cell.length_a   1.000
_cell.length_b   1.000
_cell.length_c   1.000
_cell.angle_alpha   90.00
_cell.angle_beta   90.00
_cell.angle_gamma   90.00
#
_symmetry.space_group_name_H-M   'P 1'
#
loop_
_entity.id
_entity.type
_entity.pdbx_description
1 polymer ?
#
loop_
_entity_poly.entity_id
_entity_poly.type
_entity_poly.pdbx_seq_one_letter_code
_entity_poly.pdbx_strand_id
1 'polypeptide(L)'
;MRTFVAVAALVAASIAPALAQGGKCSHETFPVGGQPVAVTVCAAAPEGKSVAISESFKGASASFSHAAAIEILPGAAASRAVDDVALAPLGLQYTLHLTLAYRDGGVAIEHALLLPGAVPLK
;
A
#
# COMPACT_ATOMS: atom_id res chain seq x y z
N MET A 1 -14.68 -50.74 -37.55
CA MET A 1 -14.07 -51.36 -36.36
C MET A 1 -12.98 -50.44 -35.84
N ARG A 2 -12.93 -50.27 -34.50
CA ARG A 2 -11.87 -49.64 -33.66
C ARG A 2 -11.84 -48.11 -33.55
N THR A 3 -12.60 -47.64 -32.57
CA THR A 3 -12.37 -46.47 -31.72
C THR A 3 -10.97 -46.44 -31.09
N PHE A 4 -10.34 -45.26 -31.01
CA PHE A 4 -9.48 -44.87 -29.88
C PHE A 4 -9.60 -43.36 -29.61
N VAL A 5 -10.00 -43.07 -28.37
CA VAL A 5 -10.08 -41.76 -27.73
C VAL A 5 -8.69 -41.38 -27.23
N ALA A 6 -8.26 -40.12 -27.37
CA ALA A 6 -7.27 -39.53 -26.48
C ALA A 6 -7.39 -38.00 -26.45
N VAL A 7 -7.94 -37.52 -25.34
CA VAL A 7 -7.96 -36.14 -24.85
C VAL A 7 -6.54 -35.74 -24.43
N ALA A 8 -6.09 -34.53 -24.78
CA ALA A 8 -4.99 -33.87 -24.08
C ALA A 8 -5.17 -32.35 -24.13
N ALA A 9 -5.88 -31.84 -23.12
CA ALA A 9 -5.91 -30.43 -22.76
C ALA A 9 -4.63 -30.07 -22.02
N LEU A 10 -3.82 -29.17 -22.59
CA LEU A 10 -2.63 -28.54 -22.00
C LEU A 10 -2.40 -27.29 -22.87
N VAL A 11 -2.32 -26.05 -22.41
CA VAL A 11 -1.76 -25.53 -21.17
C VAL A 11 -2.50 -24.21 -20.89
N ALA A 12 -3.25 -24.14 -19.80
CA ALA A 12 -3.59 -22.86 -19.21
C ALA A 12 -2.27 -22.29 -18.67
N ALA A 13 -1.67 -21.35 -19.38
CA ALA A 13 -0.56 -20.56 -18.90
C ALA A 13 -1.05 -19.76 -17.69
N SER A 14 -0.87 -20.35 -16.53
CA SER A 14 -1.03 -19.74 -15.23
C SER A 14 -0.14 -18.50 -15.18
N ILE A 15 -0.74 -17.35 -15.43
CA ILE A 15 -0.37 -16.07 -14.85
C ILE A 15 -0.41 -16.24 -13.33
N ALA A 16 0.63 -16.83 -12.77
CA ALA A 16 0.90 -16.79 -11.35
C ALA A 16 1.18 -15.31 -11.03
N PRO A 17 0.42 -14.67 -10.12
CA PRO A 17 0.84 -13.40 -9.57
C PRO A 17 2.20 -13.62 -8.94
N ALA A 18 3.17 -12.79 -9.30
CA ALA A 18 4.47 -12.74 -8.66
C ALA A 18 4.28 -12.80 -7.14
N LEU A 19 4.95 -13.76 -6.50
CA LEU A 19 5.02 -13.87 -5.04
C LEU A 19 5.56 -12.55 -4.51
N ALA A 20 4.66 -11.69 -4.02
CA ALA A 20 5.02 -10.46 -3.35
C ALA A 20 5.87 -10.82 -2.14
N GLN A 21 7.14 -10.44 -2.23
CA GLN A 21 8.19 -10.79 -1.30
C GLN A 21 7.96 -10.04 0.01
N GLY A 22 7.39 -10.71 1.01
CA GLY A 22 7.66 -10.53 2.45
C GLY A 22 7.41 -9.18 3.13
N GLY A 23 6.92 -8.16 2.45
CA GLY A 23 6.51 -6.90 3.05
C GLY A 23 5.17 -7.02 3.75
N LYS A 24 5.11 -6.81 5.07
CA LYS A 24 3.82 -6.73 5.76
C LYS A 24 3.17 -5.39 5.43
N CYS A 25 2.12 -5.45 4.61
CA CYS A 25 1.34 -4.29 4.25
C CYS A 25 0.35 -3.92 5.37
N SER A 26 0.11 -2.62 5.56
CA SER A 26 -1.00 -2.08 6.32
C SER A 26 -2.14 -1.75 5.35
N HIS A 27 -3.37 -2.06 5.76
CA HIS A 27 -4.57 -1.74 5.01
C HIS A 27 -5.51 -0.95 5.93
N GLU A 28 -5.88 0.26 5.51
CA GLU A 28 -6.78 1.13 6.25
C GLU A 28 -7.84 1.71 5.31
N THR A 29 -8.99 2.12 5.85
CA THR A 29 -9.99 2.87 5.10
C THR A 29 -10.33 4.14 5.86
N PHE A 30 -10.17 5.29 5.21
CA PHE A 30 -10.46 6.58 5.82
C PHE A 30 -11.67 7.25 5.16
N PRO A 31 -12.58 7.86 5.93
CA PRO A 31 -13.63 8.69 5.38
C PRO A 31 -13.07 10.06 4.99
N VAL A 32 -13.01 10.35 3.69
CA VAL A 32 -12.52 11.63 3.15
C VAL A 32 -13.63 12.32 2.39
N GLY A 33 -14.06 13.51 2.85
CA GLY A 33 -15.13 14.26 2.19
C GLY A 33 -16.44 13.48 2.03
N GLY A 34 -16.72 12.53 2.92
CA GLY A 34 -17.89 11.63 2.83
C GLY A 34 -17.71 10.42 1.91
N GLN A 35 -16.53 10.23 1.32
CA GLN A 35 -16.20 9.06 0.49
C GLN A 35 -15.19 8.15 1.19
N PRO A 36 -15.36 6.82 1.16
CA PRO A 36 -14.34 5.91 1.68
C PRO A 36 -13.13 5.88 0.73
N VAL A 37 -11.94 6.11 1.28
CA VAL A 37 -10.67 5.95 0.59
C VAL A 37 -9.92 4.80 1.25
N ALA A 38 -9.70 3.72 0.50
CA ALA A 38 -8.89 2.61 0.94
C ALA A 38 -7.41 2.93 0.69
N VAL A 39 -6.59 2.78 1.72
CA VAL A 39 -5.15 3.03 1.70
C VAL A 39 -4.43 1.72 2.01
N THR A 40 -3.51 1.33 1.14
CA THR A 40 -2.63 0.19 1.37
C THR A 40 -1.19 0.66 1.32
N VAL A 41 -0.43 0.39 2.37
CA VAL A 41 0.97 0.78 2.51
C VAL A 41 1.79 -0.48 2.69
N CYS A 42 2.76 -0.71 1.81
CA CYS A 42 3.62 -1.89 1.81
C CYS A 42 5.09 -1.47 1.93
N ALA A 43 5.84 -2.17 2.78
CA ALA A 43 7.28 -2.02 2.86
C ALA A 43 7.98 -3.02 1.93
N ALA A 44 8.97 -2.58 1.19
CA ALA A 44 9.92 -3.46 0.53
C ALA A 44 10.92 -4.04 1.55
N ALA A 45 11.78 -4.95 1.08
CA ALA A 45 12.96 -5.33 1.85
C ALA A 45 13.88 -4.09 2.05
N PRO A 46 14.53 -3.96 3.22
CA PRO A 46 15.46 -2.86 3.45
C PRO A 46 16.67 -2.94 2.53
N GLU A 47 17.06 -1.79 1.99
CA GLU A 47 18.30 -1.61 1.23
C GLU A 47 19.26 -0.75 2.07
N GLY A 48 20.13 -1.42 2.83
CA GLY A 48 21.02 -0.77 3.78
C GLY A 48 20.24 -0.14 4.94
N LYS A 49 20.22 1.20 4.99
CA LYS A 49 19.50 1.98 6.01
C LYS A 49 18.16 2.54 5.53
N SER A 50 17.74 2.23 4.30
CA SER A 50 16.49 2.77 3.77
C SER A 50 15.51 1.64 3.44
N VAL A 51 14.22 1.92 3.58
CA VAL A 51 13.13 1.01 3.20
C VAL A 51 12.23 1.75 2.24
N ALA A 52 12.11 1.24 1.02
CA ALA A 52 11.13 1.75 0.06
C ALA A 52 9.71 1.38 0.53
N ILE A 53 8.82 2.36 0.50
CA ILE A 53 7.41 2.21 0.83
C ILE A 53 6.60 2.46 -0.43
N SER A 54 5.70 1.53 -0.74
CA SER A 54 4.68 1.73 -1.77
C SER A 54 3.33 1.95 -1.11
N GLU A 55 2.71 3.06 -1.45
CA GLU A 55 1.38 3.42 -1.01
C GLU A 55 0.43 3.34 -2.20
N SER A 56 -0.77 2.82 -1.97
CA SER A 56 -1.83 2.82 -2.97
C SER A 56 -3.13 3.29 -2.34
N PHE A 57 -3.79 4.16 -3.08
CA PHE A 57 -5.00 4.86 -2.66
C PHE A 57 -6.09 4.52 -3.65
N LYS A 58 -7.24 4.09 -3.15
CA LYS A 58 -8.38 3.69 -3.96
C LYS A 58 -9.64 4.38 -3.45
N GLY A 59 -10.24 5.18 -4.32
CA GLY A 59 -11.57 5.75 -4.13
C GLY A 59 -12.63 4.94 -4.88
N ALA A 60 -13.82 5.53 -5.05
CA ALA A 60 -14.94 4.87 -5.73
C ALA A 60 -14.69 4.64 -7.24
N SER A 61 -14.06 5.59 -7.92
CA SER A 61 -13.91 5.60 -9.38
C SER A 61 -12.47 5.57 -9.88
N ALA A 62 -11.49 5.77 -8.98
CA ALA A 62 -10.09 5.90 -9.34
C ALA A 62 -9.18 5.25 -8.29
N SER A 63 -7.96 4.97 -8.71
CA SER A 63 -6.87 4.58 -7.82
C SER A 63 -5.56 5.15 -8.31
N PHE A 64 -4.64 5.43 -7.40
CA PHE A 64 -3.28 5.81 -7.73
C PHE A 64 -2.30 5.23 -6.72
N SER A 65 -1.02 5.26 -7.07
CA SER A 65 0.07 4.85 -6.20
C SER A 65 1.03 6.01 -5.96
N HIS A 66 1.63 6.01 -4.78
CA HIS A 66 2.65 6.94 -4.34
C HIS A 66 3.82 6.14 -3.77
N ALA A 67 5.02 6.69 -3.87
CA ALA A 67 6.23 6.05 -3.38
C ALA A 67 6.89 6.94 -2.34
N ALA A 68 7.25 6.34 -1.22
CA ALA A 68 7.95 6.98 -0.13
C ALA A 68 9.13 6.12 0.32
N ALA A 69 9.92 6.61 1.26
CA ALA A 69 10.98 5.85 1.90
C ALA A 69 11.04 6.16 3.39
N ILE A 70 11.41 5.17 4.19
CA ILE A 70 11.67 5.31 5.62
C ILE A 70 13.13 4.99 5.87
N GLU A 71 13.85 5.93 6.48
CA GLU A 71 15.19 5.69 6.98
C GLU A 71 15.13 4.89 8.29
N ILE A 72 15.82 3.75 8.32
CA ILE A 72 15.97 2.90 9.48
C ILE A 72 16.92 3.56 10.47
N LEU A 73 16.40 3.83 11.66
CA LEU A 73 17.17 4.33 12.80
C LEU A 73 17.72 3.15 13.62
N PRO A 74 19.05 2.90 13.63
CA PRO A 74 19.62 1.79 14.37
C PRO A 74 19.34 1.90 15.88
N GLY A 75 18.86 0.82 16.49
CA GLY A 75 18.55 0.77 17.92
C GLY A 75 17.19 1.37 18.30
N ALA A 76 16.43 1.95 17.36
CA ALA A 76 15.07 2.38 17.60
C ALA A 76 14.09 1.20 17.54
N ALA A 77 13.06 1.22 18.39
CA ALA A 77 11.99 0.21 18.36
C ALA A 77 11.14 0.27 17.08
N ALA A 78 11.04 1.45 16.47
CA ALA A 78 10.42 1.67 15.17
C ALA A 78 11.05 2.90 14.51
N SER A 79 11.15 2.87 13.19
CA SER A 79 11.56 4.01 12.38
C SER A 79 10.32 4.68 11.80
N ARG A 80 10.25 6.02 11.84
CA ARG A 80 9.05 6.75 11.45
C ARG A 80 9.34 7.75 10.35
N ALA A 81 8.38 7.91 9.45
CA ALA A 81 8.36 8.99 8.48
C ALA A 81 6.97 9.61 8.43
N VAL A 82 6.93 10.85 7.97
CA VAL A 82 5.72 11.58 7.69
C VAL A 82 5.60 11.71 6.17
N ASP A 83 4.40 11.49 5.64
CA ASP A 83 4.12 11.64 4.22
C ASP A 83 2.84 12.45 4.01
N ASP A 84 2.84 13.32 3.02
CA ASP A 84 1.73 14.21 2.67
C ASP A 84 1.27 13.90 1.24
N VAL A 85 0.14 13.22 1.11
CA VAL A 85 -0.34 12.73 -0.18
C VAL A 85 -1.58 13.48 -0.63
N ALA A 86 -1.46 14.22 -1.74
CA ALA A 86 -2.58 14.90 -2.36
C ALA A 86 -3.56 13.88 -3.00
N LEU A 87 -4.84 13.96 -2.64
CA LEU A 87 -5.88 13.05 -3.13
C LEU A 87 -6.57 13.54 -4.43
N ALA A 88 -5.99 14.56 -5.08
CA ALA A 88 -6.48 15.08 -6.35
C ALA A 88 -6.64 14.01 -7.46
N PRO A 89 -5.79 12.96 -7.56
CA PRO A 89 -6.00 11.87 -8.52
C PRO A 89 -7.28 11.05 -8.28
N LEU A 90 -7.86 11.14 -7.08
CA LEU A 90 -9.17 10.54 -6.75
C LEU A 90 -10.34 11.52 -6.96
N GLY A 91 -10.08 12.73 -7.46
CA GLY A 91 -11.07 13.80 -7.56
C GLY A 91 -11.37 14.49 -6.22
N LEU A 92 -10.52 14.29 -5.21
CA LEU A 92 -10.68 14.85 -3.86
C LEU A 92 -9.72 16.03 -3.66
N GLN A 93 -10.22 17.14 -3.13
CA GLN A 93 -9.42 18.37 -2.89
C GLN A 93 -8.72 18.38 -1.53
N TYR A 94 -8.39 17.20 -1.00
CA TYR A 94 -7.77 17.03 0.30
C TYR A 94 -6.35 16.45 0.17
N THR A 95 -5.53 16.69 1.20
CA THR A 95 -4.26 15.99 1.39
C THR A 95 -4.38 15.09 2.60
N LEU A 96 -3.90 13.86 2.48
CA LEU A 96 -3.80 12.93 3.58
C LEU A 96 -2.39 13.00 4.16
N HIS A 97 -2.29 13.48 5.40
CA HIS A 97 -1.05 13.53 6.17
C HIS A 97 -0.93 12.25 6.98
N LEU A 98 0.07 11.44 6.67
CA LEU A 98 0.29 10.11 7.25
C LEU A 98 1.54 10.11 8.11
N THR A 99 1.46 9.47 9.27
CA THR A 99 2.65 9.04 10.03
C THR A 99 2.80 7.54 9.87
N LEU A 100 3.87 7.13 9.20
CA LEU A 100 4.19 5.73 8.93
C LEU A 100 5.23 5.25 9.93
N ALA A 101 5.07 4.03 10.45
CA ALA A 101 6.05 3.39 11.30
C ALA A 101 6.50 2.05 10.70
N TYR A 102 7.79 1.92 10.48
CA TYR A 102 8.45 0.69 10.09
C TYR A 102 9.01 -0.04 11.31
N ARG A 103 8.59 -1.30 11.51
CA ARG A 103 9.07 -2.21 12.56
C ARG A 103 8.89 -3.66 12.13
N ASP A 104 9.82 -4.54 12.51
CA ASP A 104 9.73 -5.99 12.27
C ASP A 104 9.42 -6.39 10.80
N GLY A 105 10.02 -5.67 9.85
CA GLY A 105 9.83 -5.89 8.41
C GLY A 105 8.47 -5.44 7.86
N GLY A 106 7.65 -4.76 8.68
CA GLY A 106 6.34 -4.25 8.31
C GLY A 106 6.24 -2.75 8.45
N VAL A 107 5.27 -2.16 7.75
CA VAL A 107 4.88 -0.76 7.88
C VAL A 107 3.45 -0.68 8.38
N ALA A 108 3.19 0.27 9.26
CA ALA A 108 1.86 0.58 9.78
C ALA A 108 1.59 2.09 9.68
N ILE A 109 0.34 2.45 9.41
CA ILE A 109 -0.13 3.82 9.57
C ILE A 109 -0.44 4.01 11.06
N GLU A 110 0.37 4.82 11.75
CA GLU A 110 0.16 5.14 13.17
C GLU A 110 -0.83 6.29 13.34
N HIS A 111 -0.72 7.32 12.50
CA HIS A 111 -1.61 8.48 12.52
C HIS A 111 -2.00 8.89 11.10
N ALA A 112 -3.20 9.44 10.97
CA ALA A 112 -3.69 10.01 9.72
C ALA A 112 -4.51 11.28 9.99
N LEU A 113 -4.15 12.37 9.32
CA LEU A 113 -4.89 13.64 9.37
C LEU A 113 -5.34 14.04 7.97
N LEU A 114 -6.53 14.63 7.87
CA LEU A 114 -7.02 15.23 6.65
C LEU A 114 -6.75 16.74 6.64
N LEU A 115 -6.11 17.19 5.56
CA LEU A 115 -5.81 18.60 5.32
C LEU A 115 -6.64 19.14 4.14
N PRO A 116 -7.08 20.41 4.18
CA PRO A 116 -6.90 21.37 5.27
C PRO A 116 -7.79 21.09 6.50
N GLY A 117 -7.43 21.65 7.65
CA GLY A 117 -8.20 21.56 8.90
C GLY A 117 -7.66 20.57 9.93
N ALA A 118 -6.65 19.76 9.57
CA ALA A 118 -5.99 18.80 10.45
C ALA A 118 -6.99 17.88 11.18
N VAL A 119 -7.99 17.40 10.44
CA VAL A 119 -9.05 16.55 10.99
C VAL A 119 -8.46 15.15 11.23
N PRO A 120 -8.43 14.64 12.47
CA PRO A 120 -7.88 13.32 12.73
C PRO A 120 -8.78 12.22 12.18
N LEU A 121 -8.18 11.30 11.45
CA LEU A 121 -8.79 10.08 10.93
C LEU A 121 -8.30 8.85 11.69
N LYS A 122 -7.09 8.94 12.26
CA LYS A 122 -6.45 7.94 13.14
C LYS A 122 -5.41 8.61 14.02
#